data_AF-A0A9Q0TVM1-F1
#
_entry.id   AF-A0A9Q0TVM1-F1
#
_cell.length_a   1.000
_cell.length_b   1.000
_cell.length_c   1.000
_cell.angle_alpha   90.00
_cell.angle_beta   90.00
_cell.angle_gamma   90.00
#
_symmetry.space_group_name_H-M   'P 1'
#
loop_
_entity.id
_entity.type
_entity.pdbx_description
1 polymer ?
#
loop_
_entity_poly.entity_id
_entity_poly.type
_entity_poly.pdbx_seq_one_letter_code
_entity_poly.pdbx_strand_id
1 'polypeptide(L)'
;MNILKNMGENQKAIYYLATDSLKSAKSAPFLEKLLQKDIEVLYLIEPIDEVAIQNLQTYKEKKFVDISKEDLELGDDDEVKDRETKQEYNLLCDWMKQQLGEQVAKVQVSKRLSSSPCVLVSGKFGWSANMERLMKAQTLGDQSSLEFMRGRRILEINPDHPIIKDLNAACKNAPDSDDARRAVDLLYDTALISSGFTPDSPADLGGKIYEMMAMALGGRWGRSDGDKAEAAEGNAAESDANASEVAEPQVQVIEPSEVRTESDPWQD
;
A
#
# COMPACT_ATOMS: atom_id res chain seq x y z
N MET A 1 3.86 -12.24 28.41
CA MET A 1 3.13 -12.72 27.21
C MET A 1 2.32 -13.97 27.56
N ASN A 2 1.01 -13.84 27.71
CA ASN A 2 0.10 -14.99 27.92
C ASN A 2 -0.32 -15.65 26.60
N ILE A 3 0.12 -15.14 25.44
CA ILE A 3 -0.30 -15.61 24.10
C ILE A 3 -0.21 -17.14 23.93
N LEU A 4 0.83 -17.78 24.49
CA LEU A 4 1.00 -19.24 24.42
C LEU A 4 -0.13 -20.03 25.11
N LYS A 5 -0.84 -19.44 26.08
CA LYS A 5 -1.97 -20.07 26.76
C LYS A 5 -3.24 -20.04 25.93
N ASN A 6 -3.34 -19.10 24.99
CA ASN A 6 -4.51 -18.88 24.15
C ASN A 6 -4.32 -19.44 22.73
N MET A 7 -3.15 -20.00 22.42
CA MET A 7 -2.90 -20.62 21.13
C MET A 7 -3.83 -21.82 20.93
N GLY A 8 -4.47 -21.89 19.76
CA GLY A 8 -5.22 -23.08 19.36
C GLY A 8 -4.33 -24.32 19.30
N GLU A 9 -4.90 -25.51 19.50
CA GLU A 9 -4.16 -26.78 19.57
C GLU A 9 -3.28 -27.04 18.34
N ASN A 10 -3.74 -26.59 17.16
CA ASN A 10 -3.04 -26.75 15.88
C ASN A 10 -2.14 -25.55 15.50
N GLN A 11 -2.06 -24.52 16.34
CA GLN A 11 -1.31 -23.31 16.04
C GLN A 11 0.22 -23.55 16.18
N LYS A 12 0.93 -23.42 15.07
CA LYS A 12 2.38 -23.72 14.98
C LYS A 12 3.28 -22.52 15.21
N ALA A 13 2.75 -21.31 15.12
CA ALA A 13 3.51 -20.07 15.16
C ALA A 13 2.85 -19.00 16.02
N ILE A 14 3.65 -18.05 16.50
CA ILE A 14 3.18 -16.80 17.09
C ILE A 14 3.05 -15.79 15.96
N TYR A 15 1.83 -15.39 15.64
CA TYR A 15 1.57 -14.41 14.60
C TYR A 15 1.73 -13.00 15.13
N TYR A 16 2.33 -12.12 14.35
CA TYR A 16 2.50 -10.71 14.70
C TYR A 16 2.28 -9.80 13.50
N LEU A 17 1.96 -8.54 13.78
CA LEU A 17 1.85 -7.48 12.80
C LEU A 17 2.55 -6.23 13.36
N ALA A 18 3.50 -5.69 12.60
CA ALA A 18 4.17 -4.43 12.91
C ALA A 18 3.51 -3.26 12.19
N THR A 19 3.12 -2.22 12.94
CA THR A 19 2.48 -1.00 12.42
C THR A 19 2.93 0.23 13.20
N ASP A 20 2.54 1.43 12.77
CA ASP A 20 2.83 2.69 13.48
C ASP A 20 1.92 2.97 14.68
N SER A 21 0.77 2.30 14.76
CA SER A 21 -0.19 2.55 15.82
C SER A 21 -1.12 1.37 16.03
N LEU A 22 -1.68 1.27 17.24
CA LEU A 22 -2.70 0.28 17.56
C LEU A 22 -3.94 0.41 16.66
N LYS A 23 -4.26 1.63 16.21
CA LYS A 23 -5.37 1.88 15.30
C LYS A 23 -5.11 1.23 13.94
N SER A 24 -3.95 1.52 13.35
CA SER A 24 -3.52 0.94 12.08
C SER A 24 -3.48 -0.59 12.13
N ALA A 25 -2.92 -1.16 13.21
CA ALA A 25 -2.91 -2.61 13.42
C ALA A 25 -4.33 -3.19 13.36
N LYS A 26 -5.26 -2.65 14.15
CA LYS A 26 -6.63 -3.18 14.26
C LYS A 26 -7.45 -3.08 12.98
N SER A 27 -7.17 -2.10 12.13
CA SER A 27 -7.87 -1.91 10.85
C SER A 27 -7.19 -2.58 9.66
N ALA A 28 -6.03 -3.23 9.87
CA ALA A 28 -5.25 -3.77 8.78
C ALA A 28 -5.95 -5.00 8.14
N PRO A 29 -6.03 -5.08 6.80
CA PRO A 29 -6.68 -6.19 6.09
C PRO A 29 -6.00 -7.55 6.34
N PHE A 30 -4.74 -7.56 6.79
CA PHE A 30 -4.01 -8.78 7.13
C PHE A 30 -4.69 -9.63 8.21
N LEU A 31 -5.52 -9.03 9.07
CA LEU A 31 -6.12 -9.69 10.22
C LEU A 31 -7.40 -10.47 9.93
N GLU A 32 -8.06 -10.20 8.80
CA GLU A 32 -9.47 -10.59 8.59
C GLU A 32 -9.73 -12.08 8.84
N LYS A 33 -9.01 -12.98 8.15
CA LYS A 33 -9.21 -14.43 8.33
C LYS A 33 -8.60 -14.96 9.64
N LEU A 34 -7.58 -14.31 10.20
CA LEU A 34 -7.04 -14.70 11.50
C LEU A 34 -8.08 -14.45 12.60
N LEU A 35 -8.77 -13.31 12.57
CA LEU A 35 -9.85 -13.01 13.49
C LEU A 35 -11.02 -13.98 13.35
N GLN A 36 -11.41 -14.35 12.12
CA GLN A 36 -12.45 -15.36 11.89
C GLN A 36 -12.09 -16.74 12.45
N LYS A 37 -10.80 -17.05 12.51
CA LYS A 37 -10.26 -18.31 13.07
C LYS A 37 -9.94 -18.21 14.56
N ASP A 38 -10.24 -17.09 15.21
CA ASP A 38 -9.90 -16.82 16.61
C ASP A 38 -8.39 -16.99 16.89
N ILE A 39 -7.55 -16.62 15.93
CA ILE A 39 -6.09 -16.66 16.06
C ILE A 39 -5.60 -15.33 16.63
N GLU A 40 -4.98 -15.37 17.80
CA GLU A 40 -4.39 -14.19 18.44
C GLU A 40 -3.15 -13.69 17.66
N VAL A 41 -3.08 -12.37 17.45
CA VAL A 41 -1.98 -11.68 16.77
C VAL A 41 -1.34 -10.66 17.69
N LEU A 42 -0.02 -10.68 17.80
CA LEU A 42 0.74 -9.65 18.51
C LEU A 42 0.84 -8.37 17.69
N TYR A 43 0.35 -7.26 18.22
CA TYR A 43 0.57 -5.95 17.63
C TYR A 43 1.89 -5.37 18.14
N LEU A 44 2.80 -5.14 17.22
CA LEU A 44 4.07 -4.47 17.44
C LEU A 44 3.90 -3.04 16.95
N ILE A 45 3.92 -2.08 17.87
CA ILE A 45 3.60 -0.68 17.56
C ILE A 45 4.76 0.27 17.86
N GLU A 46 5.80 -0.21 18.54
CA GLU A 46 7.02 0.57 18.74
C GLU A 46 7.99 0.33 17.58
N PRO A 47 8.72 1.35 17.11
CA PRO A 47 9.62 1.23 15.97
C PRO A 47 10.65 0.10 16.05
N ILE A 48 11.11 -0.22 17.27
CA ILE A 48 12.14 -1.24 17.51
C ILE A 48 11.57 -2.66 17.67
N ASP A 49 10.26 -2.81 17.87
CA ASP A 49 9.64 -4.10 18.18
C ASP A 49 9.88 -5.13 17.07
N GLU A 50 9.73 -4.71 15.81
CA GLU A 50 9.91 -5.59 14.66
C GLU A 50 11.34 -6.13 14.57
N VAL A 51 12.33 -5.25 14.77
CA VAL A 51 13.75 -5.64 14.79
C VAL A 51 14.03 -6.59 15.95
N ALA A 52 13.46 -6.32 17.13
CA ALA A 52 13.61 -7.17 18.31
C ALA A 52 13.04 -8.58 18.07
N ILE A 53 11.84 -8.69 17.51
CA ILE A 53 11.20 -9.98 17.21
C ILE A 53 11.94 -10.74 16.11
N GLN A 54 12.41 -10.05 15.06
CA GLN A 54 13.23 -10.66 14.00
C GLN A 54 14.53 -11.26 14.56
N ASN A 55 15.18 -10.58 15.51
CA ASN A 55 16.39 -11.09 16.18
C ASN A 55 16.11 -12.23 17.18
N LEU A 56 14.95 -12.20 17.85
CA LEU A 56 14.56 -13.23 18.81
C LEU A 56 14.28 -14.59 18.13
N GLN A 57 13.75 -14.58 16.91
CA GLN A 57 13.40 -15.73 16.05
C GLN A 57 12.34 -16.69 16.61
N THR A 58 12.50 -17.17 17.84
CA THR A 58 11.62 -18.14 18.49
C THR A 58 11.37 -17.81 19.96
N TYR A 59 10.21 -18.22 20.45
CA TYR A 59 9.87 -18.18 21.87
C TYR A 59 9.19 -19.49 22.27
N LYS A 60 9.79 -20.21 23.22
CA LYS A 60 9.35 -21.57 23.63
C LYS A 60 9.06 -22.48 22.44
N GLU A 61 10.04 -22.60 21.54
CA GLU A 61 10.00 -23.44 20.33
C GLU A 61 8.99 -22.99 19.25
N LYS A 62 8.22 -21.92 19.49
CA LYS A 62 7.32 -21.34 18.49
C LYS A 62 8.04 -20.23 17.72
N LYS A 63 7.96 -20.27 16.39
CA LYS A 63 8.49 -19.21 15.52
C LYS A 63 7.56 -18.02 15.51
N PHE A 64 8.13 -16.83 15.34
CA PHE A 64 7.36 -15.63 15.01
C PHE A 64 7.09 -15.56 13.51
N VAL A 65 5.85 -15.28 13.13
CA VAL A 65 5.42 -15.15 11.73
C VAL A 65 4.76 -13.79 11.53
N ASP A 66 5.31 -13.00 10.61
CA ASP A 66 4.77 -11.71 10.20
C ASP A 66 3.59 -11.92 9.27
N ILE A 67 2.39 -11.49 9.67
CA ILE A 67 1.17 -11.64 8.86
C ILE A 67 1.08 -10.61 7.74
N SER A 68 2.03 -9.68 7.62
CA SER A 68 2.15 -8.76 6.47
C SER A 68 3.06 -9.31 5.36
N LYS A 69 3.68 -10.48 5.57
CA LYS A 69 4.56 -11.14 4.59
C LYS A 69 3.88 -12.28 3.84
N GLU A 70 4.48 -12.67 2.71
CA GLU A 70 4.09 -13.85 1.94
C GLU A 70 4.32 -15.16 2.72
N ASP A 71 3.84 -16.28 2.16
CA ASP A 71 3.90 -17.62 2.77
C ASP A 71 3.16 -17.74 4.12
N LEU A 72 2.12 -16.92 4.34
CA LEU A 72 1.28 -17.06 5.52
C LEU A 72 0.40 -18.31 5.39
N GLU A 73 0.64 -19.26 6.29
CA GLU A 73 -0.10 -20.51 6.39
C GLU A 73 -1.02 -20.51 7.63
N LEU A 74 -2.31 -20.75 7.41
CA LEU A 74 -3.36 -20.72 8.45
C LEU A 74 -3.96 -22.11 8.76
N GLY A 75 -3.48 -23.17 8.12
CA GLY A 75 -3.69 -24.55 8.57
C GLY A 75 -5.02 -25.23 8.20
N ASP A 76 -5.94 -24.54 7.50
CA ASP A 76 -7.26 -25.08 7.12
C ASP A 76 -7.59 -24.82 5.63
N ASP A 77 -6.63 -25.07 4.75
CA ASP A 77 -6.89 -24.92 3.33
C ASP A 77 -7.54 -26.21 2.81
N ASP A 78 -8.77 -26.09 2.31
CA ASP A 78 -9.34 -27.08 1.39
C ASP A 78 -8.49 -27.01 0.12
N GLU A 79 -7.46 -27.86 0.06
CA GLU A 79 -6.47 -27.83 -1.02
C GLU A 79 -7.12 -27.97 -2.40
N VAL A 80 -8.26 -28.66 -2.51
CA VAL A 80 -8.97 -28.82 -3.79
C VAL A 80 -9.58 -27.49 -4.19
N LYS A 81 -10.37 -26.87 -3.30
CA LYS A 81 -11.00 -25.57 -3.54
C LYS A 81 -9.97 -24.48 -3.81
N ASP A 82 -8.85 -24.47 -3.08
CA ASP A 82 -7.75 -23.52 -3.26
C ASP A 82 -7.11 -23.66 -4.64
N ARG A 83 -6.91 -24.89 -5.12
CA ARG A 83 -6.36 -25.15 -6.45
C ARG A 83 -7.32 -24.72 -7.55
N GLU A 84 -8.61 -25.03 -7.42
CA GLU A 84 -9.65 -24.60 -8.37
C GLU A 84 -9.74 -23.08 -8.46
N THR A 85 -9.79 -22.41 -7.30
CA THR A 85 -9.86 -20.94 -7.24
C THR A 85 -8.62 -20.30 -7.86
N LYS A 86 -7.43 -20.82 -7.56
CA LYS A 86 -6.19 -20.35 -8.21
C LYS A 86 -6.26 -20.51 -9.72
N GLN A 87 -6.70 -21.67 -10.22
CA GLN A 87 -6.85 -21.91 -11.66
C GLN A 87 -7.85 -20.95 -12.31
N GLU A 88 -8.98 -20.69 -11.67
CA GLU A 88 -10.01 -19.78 -12.19
C GLU A 88 -9.54 -18.32 -12.30
N TYR A 89 -8.71 -17.88 -11.34
CA TYR A 89 -8.23 -16.51 -11.24
C TYR A 89 -6.79 -16.29 -11.75
N ASN A 90 -6.12 -17.32 -12.25
CA ASN A 90 -4.77 -17.20 -12.82
C ASN A 90 -4.71 -16.15 -13.95
N LEU A 91 -5.69 -16.18 -14.86
CA LEU A 91 -5.77 -15.20 -15.95
C LEU A 91 -5.88 -13.77 -15.42
N LEU A 92 -6.70 -13.53 -14.39
CA LEU A 92 -6.81 -12.21 -13.76
C LEU A 92 -5.48 -11.81 -13.10
N CYS A 93 -4.83 -12.72 -12.39
CA CYS A 93 -3.55 -12.45 -11.74
C CYS A 93 -2.48 -12.03 -12.76
N ASP A 94 -2.38 -12.75 -13.88
CA ASP A 94 -1.44 -12.44 -14.97
C ASP A 94 -1.78 -11.09 -15.62
N TRP A 95 -3.07 -10.82 -15.88
CA TRP A 95 -3.53 -9.57 -16.47
C TRP A 95 -3.24 -8.36 -15.56
N MET A 96 -3.53 -8.47 -14.26
CA MET A 96 -3.19 -7.43 -13.28
C MET A 96 -1.67 -7.25 -13.14
N LYS A 97 -0.89 -8.34 -13.18
CA LYS A 97 0.57 -8.28 -13.13
C LYS A 97 1.15 -7.56 -14.35
N GLN A 98 0.57 -7.77 -15.53
CA GLN A 98 0.96 -7.09 -16.75
C GLN A 98 0.68 -5.58 -16.67
N GLN A 99 -0.52 -5.20 -16.18
CA GLN A 99 -0.89 -3.80 -15.98
C GLN A 99 0.01 -3.09 -14.97
N LEU A 100 0.28 -3.74 -13.82
CA LEU A 100 1.06 -3.13 -12.73
C LEU A 100 2.57 -3.13 -12.99
N GLY A 101 3.06 -3.93 -13.94
CA GLY A 101 4.47 -3.93 -14.32
C GLY A 101 5.40 -4.17 -13.12
N GLU A 102 6.43 -3.33 -12.98
CA GLU A 102 7.46 -3.47 -11.93
C GLU A 102 6.98 -3.08 -10.52
N GLN A 103 5.77 -2.51 -10.39
CA GLN A 103 5.22 -2.11 -9.08
C GLN A 103 4.97 -3.31 -8.15
N VAL A 104 4.70 -4.49 -8.74
CA VAL A 104 4.51 -5.75 -8.00
C VAL A 104 5.36 -6.86 -8.59
N ALA A 105 5.92 -7.70 -7.71
CA ALA A 105 6.67 -8.89 -8.09
C ALA A 105 5.74 -9.99 -8.63
N LYS A 106 4.56 -10.16 -8.03
CA LYS A 106 3.51 -11.10 -8.46
C LYS A 106 2.14 -10.66 -7.96
N VAL A 107 1.10 -11.16 -8.61
CA VAL A 107 -0.29 -11.10 -8.15
C VAL A 107 -0.74 -12.52 -7.84
N GLN A 108 -1.44 -12.75 -6.73
CA GLN A 108 -1.90 -14.08 -6.34
C GLN A 108 -3.23 -14.03 -5.59
N VAL A 109 -3.95 -15.15 -5.53
CA VAL A 109 -5.13 -15.30 -4.67
C VAL A 109 -4.71 -15.26 -3.20
N SER A 110 -5.40 -14.45 -2.39
CA SER A 110 -5.13 -14.33 -0.96
C SER A 110 -5.72 -15.48 -0.17
N LYS A 111 -4.98 -15.93 0.84
CA LYS A 111 -5.49 -16.82 1.89
C LYS A 111 -5.91 -16.07 3.16
N ARG A 112 -5.65 -14.75 3.29
CA ARG A 112 -5.81 -13.99 4.54
C ARG A 112 -6.98 -13.01 4.55
N LEU A 113 -7.50 -12.68 3.38
CA LEU A 113 -8.61 -11.75 3.21
C LEU A 113 -9.97 -12.46 3.36
N SER A 114 -10.97 -11.66 3.75
CA SER A 114 -12.38 -12.02 3.75
C SER A 114 -13.25 -10.90 3.20
N SER A 115 -13.11 -9.68 3.71
CA SER A 115 -13.91 -8.52 3.32
C SER A 115 -13.20 -7.56 2.38
N SER A 116 -11.88 -7.42 2.48
CA SER A 116 -11.14 -6.50 1.63
C SER A 116 -10.94 -7.07 0.22
N PRO A 117 -10.93 -6.25 -0.84
CA PRO A 117 -10.75 -6.71 -2.22
C PRO A 117 -9.33 -7.21 -2.50
N CYS A 118 -8.33 -6.59 -1.90
CA CYS A 118 -6.94 -6.94 -2.07
C CYS A 118 -6.08 -6.40 -0.92
N VAL A 119 -4.84 -6.87 -0.85
CA VAL A 119 -3.82 -6.38 0.08
C VAL A 119 -2.44 -6.48 -0.55
N LEU A 120 -1.55 -5.54 -0.25
CA LEU A 120 -0.13 -5.69 -0.58
C LEU A 120 0.61 -6.34 0.59
N VAL A 121 1.26 -7.46 0.31
CA VAL A 121 2.16 -8.15 1.24
C VAL A 121 3.61 -7.97 0.79
N SER A 122 4.51 -7.97 1.75
CA SER A 122 5.95 -7.99 1.46
C SER A 122 6.42 -9.40 1.13
N GLY A 123 7.37 -9.52 0.20
CA GLY A 123 8.10 -10.77 0.01
C GLY A 123 8.79 -11.22 1.30
N LYS A 124 9.10 -12.51 1.38
CA LYS A 124 9.61 -13.18 2.60
C LYS A 124 10.83 -12.48 3.21
N PHE A 125 11.76 -12.09 2.34
CA PHE A 125 12.99 -11.38 2.70
C PHE A 125 12.91 -9.87 2.40
N GLY A 126 11.77 -9.36 1.94
CA GLY A 126 11.55 -7.94 1.71
C GLY A 126 11.28 -7.16 2.99
N TRP A 127 11.34 -5.84 2.90
CA TRP A 127 10.94 -4.96 3.99
C TRP A 127 9.42 -4.95 4.15
N SER A 128 8.96 -5.04 5.40
CA SER A 128 7.57 -4.73 5.74
C SER A 128 7.32 -3.23 5.54
N ALA A 129 6.05 -2.81 5.54
CA ALA A 129 5.70 -1.40 5.50
C ALA A 129 6.27 -0.62 6.70
N ASN A 130 6.28 -1.24 7.89
CA ASN A 130 6.86 -0.66 9.09
C ASN A 130 8.38 -0.49 8.99
N MET A 131 9.09 -1.51 8.50
CA MET A 131 10.54 -1.44 8.26
C MET A 131 10.89 -0.42 7.18
N GLU A 132 10.12 -0.33 6.10
CA GLU A 132 10.33 0.68 5.05
C GLU A 132 10.24 2.10 5.61
N ARG A 133 9.23 2.36 6.45
CA ARG A 133 9.06 3.65 7.14
C ARG A 133 10.21 3.92 8.11
N LEU A 134 10.62 2.93 8.92
CA LEU A 134 11.74 3.06 9.84
C LEU A 134 13.04 3.42 9.11
N MET A 135 13.33 2.72 8.01
CA MET A 135 14.51 2.96 7.19
C MET A 135 14.48 4.34 6.56
N LYS A 136 13.34 4.75 5.96
CA LYS A 136 13.14 6.10 5.42
C LYS A 136 13.36 7.19 6.48
N ALA A 137 12.95 6.96 7.73
CA ALA A 137 13.12 7.92 8.82
C ALA A 137 14.56 8.00 9.38
N GLN A 138 15.33 6.90 9.30
CA GLN A 138 16.68 6.82 9.85
C GLN A 138 17.80 7.19 8.87
N THR A 139 17.55 7.18 7.56
CA THR A 139 18.62 7.33 6.56
C THR A 139 18.69 8.73 5.96
N LEU A 140 19.80 9.43 6.26
CA LEU A 140 20.31 10.63 5.58
C LEU A 140 21.34 10.28 4.47
N GLY A 141 21.32 9.06 3.92
CA GLY A 141 22.35 8.54 2.99
C GLY A 141 21.82 7.73 1.82
N ASP A 142 22.71 7.42 0.85
CA ASP A 142 22.41 6.82 -0.46
C ASP A 142 21.63 5.50 -0.38
N GLN A 143 20.40 5.52 -0.91
CA GLN A 143 19.37 4.48 -0.81
C GLN A 143 19.37 3.48 -1.98
N SER A 144 20.15 3.75 -3.02
CA SER A 144 20.10 2.99 -4.30
C SER A 144 20.35 1.49 -4.10
N SER A 145 21.23 1.13 -3.15
CA SER A 145 21.55 -0.27 -2.84
C SER A 145 20.46 -1.02 -2.07
N LEU A 146 19.48 -0.36 -1.44
CA LEU A 146 18.44 -1.01 -0.62
C LEU A 146 17.06 -0.99 -1.29
N GLU A 147 16.94 -0.37 -2.45
CA GLU A 147 15.69 -0.21 -3.20
C GLU A 147 15.12 -1.56 -3.66
N PHE A 148 15.98 -2.55 -3.94
CA PHE A 148 15.55 -3.92 -4.27
C PHE A 148 14.78 -4.61 -3.12
N MET A 149 14.93 -4.15 -1.87
CA MET A 149 14.17 -4.67 -0.73
C MET A 149 12.77 -4.07 -0.63
N ARG A 150 12.53 -2.88 -1.23
CA ARG A 150 11.20 -2.28 -1.41
C ARG A 150 10.44 -2.94 -2.57
N GLY A 151 11.14 -3.31 -3.65
CA GLY A 151 10.58 -3.77 -4.92
C GLY A 151 9.97 -5.19 -4.94
N ARG A 152 9.76 -5.85 -3.79
CA ARG A 152 9.20 -7.21 -3.74
C ARG A 152 7.80 -7.24 -3.11
N ARG A 153 6.94 -6.30 -3.50
CA ARG A 153 5.54 -6.32 -3.09
C ARG A 153 4.76 -7.34 -3.91
N ILE A 154 3.79 -7.96 -3.26
CA ILE A 154 2.92 -8.98 -3.86
C ILE A 154 1.50 -8.52 -3.62
N LEU A 155 0.72 -8.38 -4.69
CA LEU A 155 -0.69 -8.06 -4.56
C LEU A 155 -1.47 -9.36 -4.36
N GLU A 156 -2.05 -9.54 -3.18
CA GLU A 156 -2.99 -10.62 -2.94
C GLU A 156 -4.42 -10.14 -3.18
N ILE A 157 -5.20 -10.88 -3.97
CA ILE A 157 -6.59 -10.54 -4.31
C ILE A 157 -7.59 -11.46 -3.61
N ASN A 158 -8.77 -10.94 -3.30
CA ASN A 158 -9.88 -11.68 -2.70
C ASN A 158 -10.90 -12.11 -3.78
N PRO A 159 -10.95 -13.39 -4.17
CA PRO A 159 -11.84 -13.86 -5.23
C PRO A 159 -13.33 -13.78 -4.84
N ASP A 160 -13.66 -13.65 -3.55
CA ASP A 160 -15.04 -13.52 -3.11
C ASP A 160 -15.58 -12.09 -3.24
N HIS A 161 -14.70 -11.10 -3.38
CA HIS A 161 -15.06 -9.69 -3.43
C HIS A 161 -15.68 -9.27 -4.78
N PRO A 162 -16.79 -8.51 -4.81
CA PRO A 162 -17.45 -8.08 -6.05
C PRO A 162 -16.51 -7.40 -7.05
N ILE A 163 -15.68 -6.45 -6.59
CA ILE A 163 -14.69 -5.77 -7.46
C ILE A 163 -13.78 -6.77 -8.18
N ILE A 164 -13.30 -7.81 -7.48
CA ILE A 164 -12.39 -8.80 -8.06
C ILE A 164 -13.12 -9.70 -9.06
N LYS A 165 -14.39 -10.04 -8.80
CA LYS A 165 -15.25 -10.77 -9.73
C LYS A 165 -15.50 -9.97 -11.01
N ASP A 166 -15.78 -8.68 -10.88
CA ASP A 166 -16.00 -7.79 -12.03
C ASP A 166 -14.71 -7.63 -12.87
N LEU A 167 -13.55 -7.48 -12.22
CA LEU A 167 -12.26 -7.46 -12.90
C LEU A 167 -11.94 -8.80 -13.58
N ASN A 168 -12.30 -9.94 -12.98
CA ASN A 168 -12.17 -11.26 -13.61
C ASN A 168 -13.05 -11.41 -14.86
N ALA A 169 -14.24 -10.81 -14.85
CA ALA A 169 -15.09 -10.77 -16.04
C ALA A 169 -14.53 -9.81 -17.10
N ALA A 170 -14.02 -8.65 -16.69
CA ALA A 170 -13.42 -7.67 -17.59
C ALA A 170 -12.18 -8.22 -18.30
N CYS A 171 -11.27 -8.91 -17.60
CA CYS A 171 -10.07 -9.46 -18.25
C CYS A 171 -10.40 -10.54 -19.29
N LYS A 172 -11.55 -11.22 -19.17
CA LYS A 172 -12.02 -12.25 -20.13
C LYS A 172 -12.78 -11.65 -21.31
N ASN A 173 -13.62 -10.64 -21.06
CA ASN A 173 -14.58 -10.13 -22.06
C ASN A 173 -14.14 -8.81 -22.72
N ALA A 174 -13.31 -8.02 -22.03
CA ALA A 174 -12.85 -6.70 -22.47
C ALA A 174 -11.43 -6.40 -21.93
N PRO A 175 -10.41 -7.19 -22.32
CA PRO A 175 -9.03 -7.08 -21.78
C PRO A 175 -8.33 -5.74 -22.06
N ASP A 176 -8.84 -4.98 -23.04
CA ASP A 176 -8.36 -3.66 -23.43
C ASP A 176 -9.23 -2.51 -22.89
N SER A 177 -10.11 -2.79 -21.92
CA SER A 177 -10.91 -1.76 -21.26
C SER A 177 -10.03 -0.83 -20.41
N ASP A 178 -9.97 0.45 -20.81
CA ASP A 178 -9.28 1.49 -20.04
C ASP A 178 -9.90 1.68 -18.65
N ASP A 179 -11.22 1.53 -18.51
CA ASP A 179 -11.91 1.59 -17.21
C ASP A 179 -11.44 0.50 -16.26
N ALA A 180 -11.30 -0.73 -16.78
CA ALA A 180 -10.84 -1.86 -15.98
C ALA A 180 -9.37 -1.69 -15.57
N ARG A 181 -8.51 -1.18 -16.48
CA ARG A 181 -7.10 -0.90 -16.17
C ARG A 181 -6.95 0.21 -15.13
N ARG A 182 -7.69 1.31 -15.26
CA ARG A 182 -7.76 2.38 -14.25
C ARG A 182 -8.24 1.87 -12.90
N ALA A 183 -9.23 0.98 -12.88
CA ALA A 183 -9.70 0.36 -11.65
C ALA A 183 -8.61 -0.48 -10.98
N VAL A 184 -7.79 -1.22 -11.73
CA VAL A 184 -6.62 -1.95 -11.19
C VAL A 184 -5.59 -1.00 -10.59
N ASP A 185 -5.27 0.10 -11.27
CA ASP A 185 -4.29 1.07 -10.78
C ASP A 185 -4.77 1.72 -9.47
N LEU A 186 -6.02 2.16 -9.41
CA LEU A 186 -6.59 2.74 -8.19
C LEU A 186 -6.70 1.69 -7.07
N LEU A 187 -7.04 0.44 -7.41
CA LEU A 187 -7.10 -0.66 -6.45
C LEU A 187 -5.72 -0.91 -5.82
N TYR A 188 -4.65 -0.90 -6.63
CA TYR A 188 -3.28 -1.02 -6.14
C TYR A 188 -2.87 0.15 -5.24
N ASP A 189 -3.13 1.40 -5.64
CA ASP A 189 -2.77 2.56 -4.82
C ASP A 189 -3.54 2.59 -3.49
N THR A 190 -4.81 2.17 -3.50
CA THR A 190 -5.61 2.01 -2.28
C THR A 190 -5.03 0.89 -1.41
N ALA A 191 -4.59 -0.21 -2.02
CA ALA A 191 -3.93 -1.30 -1.33
C ALA A 191 -2.63 -0.84 -0.64
N LEU A 192 -1.84 0.04 -1.26
CA LEU A 192 -0.63 0.61 -0.65
C LEU A 192 -0.95 1.24 0.71
N ILE A 193 -1.93 2.14 0.73
CA ILE A 193 -2.33 2.83 1.97
C ILE A 193 -2.87 1.83 2.99
N SER A 194 -3.80 0.96 2.59
CA SER A 194 -4.45 0.03 3.52
C SER A 194 -3.46 -1.00 4.12
N SER A 195 -2.39 -1.33 3.38
CA SER A 195 -1.28 -2.17 3.84
C SER A 195 -0.23 -1.42 4.66
N GLY A 196 -0.37 -0.10 4.83
CA GLY A 196 0.53 0.75 5.62
C GLY A 196 1.75 1.26 4.86
N PHE A 197 1.84 1.06 3.55
CA PHE A 197 2.88 1.65 2.71
C PHE A 197 2.57 3.12 2.40
N THR A 198 3.61 3.89 2.10
CA THR A 198 3.47 5.28 1.65
C THR A 198 3.38 5.30 0.12
N PRO A 199 2.31 5.86 -0.48
CA PRO A 199 2.25 6.11 -1.91
C PRO A 199 3.38 7.04 -2.35
N ASP A 200 3.91 6.85 -3.56
CA ASP A 200 4.98 7.69 -4.10
C ASP A 200 4.49 9.12 -4.38
N SER A 201 3.25 9.25 -4.87
CA SER A 201 2.59 10.53 -5.13
C SER A 201 1.17 10.56 -4.57
N PRO A 202 0.97 11.17 -3.38
CA PRO A 202 -0.37 11.35 -2.81
C PRO A 202 -1.30 12.18 -3.69
N ALA A 203 -0.75 13.11 -4.49
CA ALA A 203 -1.52 13.95 -5.40
C ALA A 203 -2.11 13.13 -6.56
N ASP A 204 -1.33 12.22 -7.15
CA ASP A 204 -1.80 11.40 -8.27
C ASP A 204 -2.90 10.43 -7.83
N LEU A 205 -2.75 9.82 -6.65
CA LEU A 205 -3.80 9.00 -6.05
C LEU A 205 -5.09 9.82 -5.82
N GLY A 206 -4.96 11.04 -5.28
CA GLY A 206 -6.09 11.96 -5.14
C GLY A 206 -6.78 12.22 -6.48
N GLY A 207 -6.01 12.47 -7.54
CA GLY A 207 -6.51 12.64 -8.91
C GLY A 207 -7.31 11.44 -9.41
N LYS A 208 -6.76 10.22 -9.28
CA LYS A 208 -7.43 8.97 -9.66
C LYS A 208 -8.74 8.76 -8.89
N ILE A 209 -8.76 9.07 -7.59
CA ILE A 209 -9.96 9.00 -6.76
C ILE A 209 -11.01 9.99 -7.28
N TYR A 210 -10.63 11.25 -7.53
CA TYR A 210 -11.57 12.26 -8.04
C TYR A 210 -12.13 11.90 -9.41
N GLU A 211 -11.31 11.34 -10.29
CA GLU A 211 -11.74 10.86 -11.61
C GLU A 211 -12.77 9.73 -11.49
N MET A 212 -12.49 8.71 -10.67
CA MET A 212 -13.40 7.60 -10.44
C MET A 212 -14.70 8.05 -9.75
N MET A 213 -14.62 9.00 -8.82
CA MET A 213 -15.80 9.63 -8.22
C MET A 213 -16.61 10.40 -9.27
N ALA A 214 -15.98 11.15 -10.16
CA ALA A 214 -16.67 11.89 -11.21
C ALA A 214 -17.41 10.94 -12.16
N MET A 215 -16.81 9.81 -12.54
CA MET A 215 -17.45 8.77 -13.36
C MET A 215 -18.63 8.14 -12.64
N ALA A 216 -18.45 7.73 -11.38
CA ALA A 216 -19.50 7.09 -10.59
C ALA A 216 -20.68 8.03 -10.30
N LEU A 217 -20.41 9.32 -10.09
CA LEU A 217 -21.44 10.33 -9.87
C LEU A 217 -22.16 10.71 -11.16
N GLY A 218 -21.49 10.69 -12.32
CA GLY A 218 -22.12 10.73 -13.64
C GLY A 218 -23.17 11.83 -13.86
N GLY A 219 -23.05 12.98 -13.17
CA GLY A 219 -24.06 14.04 -13.22
C GLY A 219 -25.42 13.68 -12.62
N ARG A 220 -25.51 12.61 -11.82
CA ARG A 220 -26.73 12.03 -11.21
C ARG A 220 -27.60 13.01 -10.42
N TRP A 221 -27.07 14.17 -10.06
CA TRP A 221 -27.79 15.27 -9.40
C TRP A 221 -28.02 16.50 -10.29
N GLY A 222 -28.06 16.31 -11.61
CA GLY A 222 -28.48 17.36 -12.56
C GLY A 222 -27.36 18.33 -12.96
N ARG A 223 -26.12 17.83 -13.11
CA ARG A 223 -25.04 18.66 -13.69
C ARG A 223 -25.44 19.02 -15.13
N SER A 224 -25.59 20.31 -15.43
CA SER A 224 -25.82 20.76 -16.80
C SER A 224 -24.60 20.41 -17.65
N ASP A 225 -24.81 19.77 -18.80
CA ASP A 225 -23.75 19.33 -19.73
C ASP A 225 -22.88 20.48 -20.32
N GLY A 226 -23.08 21.73 -19.88
CA GLY A 226 -22.31 22.91 -20.29
C GLY A 226 -20.86 22.96 -19.80
N ASP A 227 -20.47 22.16 -18.80
CA ASP A 227 -19.11 22.20 -18.21
C ASP A 227 -18.13 21.19 -18.83
N LYS A 228 -18.46 20.56 -19.96
CA LYS A 228 -17.58 19.56 -20.60
C LYS A 228 -16.39 20.15 -21.39
N ALA A 229 -16.26 21.48 -21.50
CA ALA A 229 -15.32 22.09 -22.44
C ALA A 229 -14.05 22.76 -21.85
N GLU A 230 -13.89 22.97 -20.54
CA GLU A 230 -12.77 23.81 -20.06
C GLU A 230 -11.64 23.09 -19.28
N ALA A 231 -11.74 21.79 -19.01
CA ALA A 231 -10.71 21.10 -18.22
C ALA A 231 -9.53 20.53 -19.03
N ALA A 232 -9.54 20.62 -20.38
CA ALA A 232 -8.55 19.97 -21.23
C ALA A 232 -7.57 20.93 -21.95
N GLU A 233 -7.72 22.26 -21.85
CA GLU A 233 -6.88 23.24 -22.56
C GLU A 233 -5.96 24.07 -21.66
N GLY A 234 -5.67 23.61 -20.43
CA GLY A 234 -4.83 24.35 -19.49
C GLY A 234 -3.32 24.07 -19.54
N ASN A 235 -2.83 23.12 -20.35
CA ASN A 235 -1.44 22.65 -20.22
C ASN A 235 -0.65 22.54 -21.53
N ALA A 236 -1.04 23.28 -22.57
CA ALA A 236 -0.33 23.26 -23.86
C ALA A 236 -0.28 24.63 -24.53
N ALA A 237 0.32 25.62 -23.88
CA ALA A 237 0.85 26.80 -24.55
C ALA A 237 1.87 27.51 -23.66
N GLU A 238 3.16 27.28 -23.91
CA GLU A 238 4.17 28.33 -24.08
C GLU A 238 5.58 27.71 -24.14
N SER A 239 6.07 27.44 -25.35
CA SER A 239 7.51 27.48 -25.64
C SER A 239 7.75 27.59 -27.15
N ASP A 240 7.66 28.81 -27.69
CA ASP A 240 8.78 29.42 -28.44
C ASP A 240 8.32 30.74 -29.09
N ALA A 241 8.91 31.87 -28.64
CA ALA A 241 9.54 32.86 -29.54
C ALA A 241 10.09 34.08 -28.77
N ASN A 242 11.41 34.10 -28.72
CA ASN A 242 12.28 35.22 -29.10
C ASN A 242 12.79 36.20 -28.03
N ALA A 243 14.09 36.47 -28.20
CA ALA A 243 14.99 37.19 -27.34
C ALA A 243 14.76 38.72 -27.33
N SER A 244 14.86 39.33 -26.15
CA SER A 244 15.57 40.60 -25.92
C SER A 244 15.76 40.82 -24.41
N GLU A 245 16.97 41.25 -24.06
CA GLU A 245 17.47 41.59 -22.72
C GLU A 245 16.53 42.58 -21.99
N VAL A 246 16.24 42.39 -20.69
CA VAL A 246 16.72 43.26 -19.57
C VAL A 246 16.36 42.68 -18.18
N ALA A 247 17.36 42.68 -17.28
CA ALA A 247 17.31 42.79 -15.81
C ALA A 247 16.70 41.67 -14.94
N GLU A 248 17.58 40.90 -14.29
CA GLU A 248 17.28 40.01 -13.15
C GLU A 248 16.83 40.80 -11.89
N PRO A 249 15.79 40.36 -11.16
CA PRO A 249 15.68 40.67 -9.75
C PRO A 249 16.37 39.56 -8.94
N GLN A 250 17.47 39.90 -8.28
CA GLN A 250 18.17 39.03 -7.34
C GLN A 250 17.26 38.66 -6.16
N VAL A 251 16.86 37.39 -6.06
CA VAL A 251 16.25 36.85 -4.83
C VAL A 251 17.38 36.34 -3.94
N GLN A 252 17.72 37.11 -2.91
CA GLN A 252 18.66 36.68 -1.87
C GLN A 252 17.99 35.65 -0.96
N VAL A 253 18.46 34.40 -1.02
CA VAL A 253 18.19 33.37 -0.03
C VAL A 253 19.13 33.62 1.15
N ILE A 254 18.57 33.98 2.31
CA ILE A 254 19.34 34.24 3.54
C ILE A 254 19.38 32.93 4.34
N GLU A 255 20.57 32.39 4.57
CA GLU A 255 20.79 31.18 5.38
C GLU A 255 20.57 31.44 6.90
N PRO A 256 20.13 30.44 7.67
CA PRO A 256 19.71 30.61 9.06
C PRO A 256 20.90 30.59 10.02
N SER A 257 21.79 31.60 9.93
CA SER A 257 22.83 31.80 10.94
C SER A 257 23.14 33.26 11.16
N GLU A 258 22.16 34.04 11.62
CA GLU A 258 22.40 35.33 12.29
C GLU A 258 21.19 35.70 13.15
N VAL A 259 21.00 34.99 14.27
CA VAL A 259 20.13 35.47 15.35
C VAL A 259 20.88 36.60 16.04
N ARG A 260 20.58 37.85 15.65
CA ARG A 260 20.96 39.03 16.43
C ARG A 260 20.18 38.98 17.74
N THR A 261 20.91 38.91 18.85
CA THR A 261 20.37 39.13 20.18
C THR A 261 20.01 40.62 20.30
N GLU A 262 18.77 40.97 19.97
CA GLU A 262 18.24 42.26 20.40
C GLU A 262 17.92 42.20 21.90
N SER A 263 18.40 43.24 22.57
CA SER A 263 18.39 43.53 24.00
C SER A 263 17.02 43.40 24.66
N ASP A 264 17.00 42.69 25.79
CA ASP A 264 15.89 42.56 26.72
C ASP A 264 15.51 43.93 27.35
N PRO A 265 14.25 44.40 27.23
CA PRO A 265 13.82 45.70 27.75
C PRO A 265 13.40 45.68 29.24
N TRP A 266 13.70 44.63 30.01
CA TRP A 266 13.29 44.50 31.42
C TRP A 266 14.46 44.28 32.41
N GLN A 267 15.51 45.11 32.32
CA GLN A 267 16.47 45.29 33.43
C GLN A 267 16.62 46.77 33.78
N ASP A 268 15.81 47.22 34.74
CA ASP A 268 16.18 48.06 35.89
C ASP A 268 15.04 48.03 36.92
#